data_AF-A0A833FYC5-F1
#
_entry.id   AF-A0A833FYC5-F1
#
_cell.length_a   1.000
_cell.length_b   1.000
_cell.length_c   1.000
_cell.angle_alpha   90.00
_cell.angle_beta   90.00
_cell.angle_gamma   90.00
#
_symmetry.space_group_name_H-M   'P 1'
#
loop_
_entity.id
_entity.type
_entity.pdbx_description
1 polymer ?
#
loop_
_entity_poly.entity_id
_entity_poly.type
_entity_poly.pdbx_seq_one_letter_code
_entity_poly.pdbx_strand_id
1 'polypeptide(L)'
;MGGKAAMLARLGQLGFDVPPWVVLLPQAFGEIRLKPEALRVLASGLTSLGPGPFAVRSSARAEDGAEHSHAGQLLSLLDVDPEHVADAAHRVWR
;
A
#
# COMPACT_ATOMS: atom_id res chain seq x y z
N MET A 1 -5.52 -7.80 -3.38
CA MET A 1 -4.29 -7.30 -4.05
C MET A 1 -4.66 -6.77 -5.43
N GLY A 2 -4.29 -5.52 -5.73
CA GLY A 2 -4.36 -4.95 -7.09
C GLY A 2 -3.09 -5.22 -7.89
N GLY A 3 -3.04 -4.76 -9.14
CA GLY A 3 -2.01 -5.20 -10.08
C GLY A 3 -0.63 -4.60 -9.82
N LYS A 4 -0.50 -3.40 -9.22
CA LYS A 4 0.80 -2.89 -8.72
C LYS A 4 1.43 -3.81 -7.68
N ALA A 5 0.64 -4.28 -6.72
CA ALA A 5 1.14 -5.20 -5.69
C ALA A 5 1.50 -6.56 -6.30
N ALA A 6 0.70 -7.03 -7.27
CA ALA A 6 1.01 -8.26 -8.00
C ALA A 6 2.31 -8.13 -8.83
N MET A 7 2.56 -6.97 -9.43
CA MET A 7 3.79 -6.71 -10.18
C MET A 7 5.01 -6.66 -9.26
N LEU A 8 4.92 -5.99 -8.11
CA LEU A 8 6.01 -5.98 -7.12
C LEU A 8 6.34 -7.40 -6.64
N ALA A 9 5.32 -8.21 -6.35
CA ALA A 9 5.51 -9.61 -6.00
C ALA A 9 6.19 -10.41 -7.13
N ARG A 10 5.77 -10.18 -8.38
CA ARG A 10 6.37 -10.83 -9.55
C ARG A 10 7.84 -10.43 -9.75
N LEU A 11 8.18 -9.15 -9.61
CA LEU A 11 9.56 -8.67 -9.74
C LEU A 11 10.47 -9.26 -8.66
N GLY A 12 9.98 -9.35 -7.42
CA GLY A 12 10.72 -10.00 -6.34
C GLY A 12 10.97 -11.49 -6.62
N GLN A 13 9.97 -12.21 -7.13
CA GLN A 13 10.12 -13.62 -7.55
C GLN A 13 11.12 -13.82 -8.70
N LEU A 14 11.28 -12.80 -9.55
CA LEU A 14 12.26 -12.80 -10.64
C LEU A 14 13.67 -12.39 -10.19
N GLY A 15 13.88 -12.11 -8.89
CA GLY A 15 15.19 -11.80 -8.32
C GLY A 15 15.63 -10.33 -8.49
N PHE A 16 14.72 -9.43 -8.86
CA PHE A 16 15.02 -8.00 -8.84
C PHE A 16 15.09 -7.47 -7.40
N ASP A 17 15.89 -6.44 -7.19
CA ASP A 17 15.97 -5.72 -5.92
C ASP A 17 14.71 -4.85 -5.75
N VAL A 18 13.72 -5.40 -5.06
CA VAL A 18 12.46 -4.72 -4.74
C VAL A 18 12.52 -4.30 -3.27
N PRO A 19 12.39 -3.00 -2.95
CA PRO A 19 12.35 -2.54 -1.57
C PRO A 19 11.29 -3.29 -0.77
N PRO A 20 11.52 -3.64 0.50
CA PRO A 20 10.53 -4.30 1.34
C PRO A 20 9.19 -3.57 1.32
N TRP A 21 8.08 -4.31 1.25
CA TRP A 21 6.74 -3.74 1.18
C TRP A 21 5.70 -4.62 1.88
N VAL A 22 4.56 -4.02 2.23
CA VAL A 22 3.38 -4.73 2.73
C VAL A 22 2.14 -4.24 1.99
N VAL A 23 1.05 -5.03 2.04
CA VAL A 23 -0.24 -4.65 1.47
C VAL A 23 -1.31 -4.67 2.54
N LEU A 24 -2.06 -3.58 2.63
CA LEU A 24 -3.32 -3.51 3.36
C LEU A 24 -4.44 -4.02 2.46
N LEU A 25 -5.11 -5.08 2.91
CA LEU A 25 -6.26 -5.64 2.20
C LEU A 25 -7.52 -4.79 2.46
N PRO A 26 -8.53 -4.78 1.57
CA PRO A 26 -9.77 -4.03 1.77
C PRO A 26 -10.44 -4.30 3.13
N GLN A 27 -10.33 -5.53 3.64
CA GLN A 27 -10.89 -5.96 4.92
C GLN A 27 -10.25 -5.26 6.14
N ALA A 28 -9.06 -4.67 5.97
CA ALA A 28 -8.37 -3.90 6.99
C ALA A 28 -9.04 -2.52 7.24
N PHE A 29 -9.79 -2.01 6.26
CA PHE A 29 -10.48 -0.73 6.34
C PHE A 29 -11.87 -0.91 6.95
N GLY A 30 -12.20 -0.05 7.92
CA GLY A 30 -13.59 0.23 8.33
C GLY A 30 -14.14 1.44 7.56
N GLU A 31 -15.28 1.98 8.00
CA GLU A 31 -15.95 3.08 7.30
C GLU A 31 -15.11 4.38 7.22
N ILE A 32 -14.33 4.67 8.27
CA ILE A 32 -13.64 5.97 8.44
C ILE A 32 -12.12 5.79 8.69
N ARG A 33 -11.68 4.59 9.09
CA ARG A 33 -10.29 4.31 9.50
C ARG A 33 -9.97 2.83 9.42
N LEU A 34 -8.70 2.48 9.53
CA LEU A 34 -8.26 1.09 9.71
C LEU A 34 -8.86 0.47 10.98
N LYS A 35 -9.19 -0.81 10.92
CA LYS A 35 -9.66 -1.58 12.07
C LYS A 35 -8.56 -1.70 13.14
N PRO A 36 -8.91 -1.80 14.43
CA PRO A 36 -7.91 -1.89 15.51
C PRO A 36 -6.92 -3.05 15.36
N GLU A 37 -7.38 -4.20 14.85
CA GLU A 37 -6.53 -5.34 14.54
C GLU A 37 -5.52 -5.05 13.41
N ALA A 38 -5.97 -4.35 12.35
CA ALA A 38 -5.13 -3.96 11.24
C ALA A 38 -4.07 -2.95 11.66
N LEU A 39 -4.39 -2.01 12.57
CA LEU A 39 -3.42 -1.06 13.11
C LEU A 39 -2.27 -1.76 13.85
N ARG A 40 -2.58 -2.78 14.66
CA ARG A 40 -1.55 -3.56 15.37
C ARG A 40 -0.64 -4.32 14.41
N VAL A 41 -1.25 -4.96 13.40
CA VAL A 41 -0.49 -5.70 12.38
C VAL A 41 0.36 -4.75 11.53
N LEU A 42 -0.19 -3.58 11.16
CA LEU A 42 0.52 -2.55 10.41
C LEU A 42 1.75 -2.06 11.18
N ALA A 43 1.62 -1.73 12.48
CA ALA A 43 2.76 -1.27 13.29
C ALA A 43 3.92 -2.30 13.33
N SER A 44 3.59 -3.59 13.49
CA SER A 44 4.57 -4.68 13.41
C SER A 44 5.19 -4.79 12.02
N GLY A 45 4.37 -4.65 10.97
CA GLY A 45 4.82 -4.65 9.58
C GLY A 45 5.80 -3.50 9.29
N LEU A 46 5.47 -2.27 9.68
CA LEU A 46 6.34 -1.11 9.51
C LEU A 46 7.68 -1.29 10.23
N THR A 47 7.65 -1.81 11.46
CA THR A 47 8.89 -2.11 12.21
C THR A 47 9.79 -3.09 11.45
N SER A 48 9.18 -4.07 10.77
CA SER A 48 9.90 -5.07 9.96
C SER A 48 10.41 -4.51 8.63
N LEU A 49 9.75 -3.49 8.07
CA LEU A 49 10.18 -2.78 6.87
C LEU A 49 11.35 -1.81 7.14
N GLY A 50 11.44 -1.29 8.37
CA GLY A 50 12.50 -0.38 8.81
C GLY A 50 11.96 0.96 9.33
N PRO A 51 12.84 1.93 9.60
CA PRO A 51 12.47 3.20 10.23
C PRO A 51 11.65 4.13 9.33
N GLY A 52 11.55 3.84 8.02
CA GLY A 52 10.95 4.74 7.04
C GLY A 52 11.94 5.78 6.47
N PRO A 53 11.45 6.82 5.78
CA PRO A 53 10.03 7.10 5.54
C PRO A 53 9.39 6.11 4.55
N PHE A 54 8.05 6.09 4.50
CA PHE A 54 7.28 5.16 3.67
C PHE A 54 6.62 5.83 2.47
N ALA A 55 6.46 5.05 1.39
CA ALA A 55 5.57 5.38 0.29
C ALA A 55 4.25 4.63 0.45
N VAL A 56 3.13 5.35 0.45
CA VAL A 56 1.77 4.79 0.59
C VAL A 56 1.00 5.04 -0.70
N ARG A 57 0.53 3.97 -1.34
CA ARG A 57 0.00 4.01 -2.71
C ARG A 57 -1.26 3.15 -2.82
N SER A 58 -2.26 3.61 -3.57
CA SER A 58 -3.40 2.78 -3.96
C SER A 58 -2.93 1.63 -4.88
N SER A 59 -3.63 0.51 -4.83
CA SER A 59 -3.40 -0.66 -5.67
C SER A 59 -4.72 -1.40 -5.88
N ALA A 60 -5.60 -0.82 -6.69
CA ALA A 60 -6.85 -1.46 -7.11
C ALA A 60 -6.65 -2.34 -8.36
N ARG A 61 -7.46 -3.40 -8.52
CA ARG A 61 -7.39 -4.31 -9.69
C ARG A 61 -7.81 -3.63 -11.00
N ALA A 62 -8.61 -2.57 -10.92
CA ALA A 62 -9.10 -1.82 -12.08
C ALA A 62 -8.03 -0.86 -12.66
N GLU A 63 -6.89 -0.68 -11.98
CA GLU A 63 -5.84 0.25 -12.42
C GLU A 63 -5.03 -0.28 -13.61
N ASP A 64 -5.04 -1.60 -13.85
CA ASP A 64 -4.21 -2.30 -14.83
C ASP A 64 -5.04 -3.01 -15.93
N GLY A 65 -6.28 -2.58 -16.16
CA GLY A 65 -7.10 -3.08 -17.27
C GLY A 65 -6.59 -2.57 -18.62
N ALA A 66 -6.54 -3.44 -19.64
CA ALA A 66 -6.06 -3.13 -20.99
C ALA A 66 -6.79 -1.95 -21.68
N GLU A 67 -7.94 -1.53 -21.14
CA GLU A 67 -8.84 -0.52 -21.72
C GLU A 67 -8.70 0.87 -21.08
N HIS A 68 -8.17 1.01 -19.86
CA HIS A 68 -8.08 2.30 -19.17
C HIS A 68 -6.87 2.40 -18.23
N SER A 69 -5.85 3.16 -18.63
CA SER A 69 -4.78 3.60 -17.72
C SER A 69 -5.25 4.82 -16.95
N HIS A 70 -5.50 4.69 -15.64
CA HIS A 70 -5.82 5.80 -14.74
C HIS A 70 -4.56 6.57 -14.31
N ALA A 71 -3.69 6.90 -15.27
CA ALA A 71 -2.50 7.70 -15.02
C ALA A 71 -2.91 9.10 -14.50
N GLY A 72 -2.46 9.45 -13.31
CA GLY A 72 -2.75 10.75 -12.67
C GLY A 72 -4.03 10.82 -11.82
N GLN A 73 -4.82 9.75 -11.71
CA GLN A 73 -6.03 9.74 -10.85
C GLN A 73 -5.81 9.07 -9.49
N LEU A 74 -4.63 8.48 -9.26
CA LEU A 74 -4.34 7.64 -8.12
C LEU A 74 -3.36 8.32 -7.18
N LEU A 75 -3.81 8.61 -5.97
CA LEU A 75 -3.01 9.29 -4.96
C LEU A 75 -1.86 8.39 -4.50
N SER A 76 -0.64 8.91 -4.57
CA SER A 76 0.54 8.36 -3.92
C SER A 76 1.07 9.39 -2.94
N LEU A 77 1.28 8.98 -1.70
CA LEU A 77 1.87 9.81 -0.66
C LEU A 77 3.28 9.28 -0.41
N LEU A 78 4.27 10.15 -0.59
CA LEU A 78 5.68 9.85 -0.37
C LEU A 78 6.14 10.51 0.93
N ASP A 79 7.30 10.09 1.42
CA ASP A 79 7.93 10.64 2.64
C ASP A 79 7.00 10.62 3.86
N VAL A 80 6.25 9.53 4.03
CA VAL A 80 5.28 9.37 5.12
C VAL A 80 5.97 8.77 6.34
N ASP A 81 5.99 9.51 7.44
CA ASP A 81 6.48 9.01 8.73
C ASP A 81 5.64 7.83 9.23
N PRO A 82 6.25 6.87 9.99
CA PRO A 82 5.55 5.68 10.49
C PRO A 82 4.19 5.96 11.16
N GLU A 83 4.11 7.04 11.93
CA GLU A 83 2.90 7.49 12.64
C GLU A 83 1.77 7.95 11.72
N HIS A 84 2.10 8.44 10.51
CA HIS A 84 1.15 8.96 9.53
C HIS A 84 0.72 7.91 8.49
N VAL A 85 1.30 6.71 8.49
CA VAL A 85 1.00 5.68 7.48
C VAL A 85 -0.46 5.24 7.50
N ALA A 86 -1.07 5.12 8.68
CA ALA A 86 -2.48 4.70 8.80
C ALA A 86 -3.43 5.72 8.14
N ASP A 87 -3.20 7.01 8.35
CA ASP A 87 -3.99 8.08 7.76
C ASP A 87 -3.73 8.20 6.27
N ALA A 88 -2.47 8.08 5.85
CA ALA A 88 -2.09 8.03 4.45
C ALA A 88 -2.78 6.86 3.72
N ALA A 89 -2.84 5.67 4.35
CA ALA A 89 -3.50 4.50 3.80
C ALA A 89 -4.99 4.73 3.58
N HIS A 90 -5.66 5.38 4.53
CA HIS A 90 -7.08 5.74 4.37
C HIS A 90 -7.30 6.78 3.26
N ARG A 91 -6.38 7.74 3.10
CA ARG A 91 -6.46 8.76 2.04
C ARG A 91 -6.33 8.18 0.63
N VAL A 92 -5.47 7.18 0.44
CA VAL A 92 -5.28 6.54 -0.88
C VAL A 92 -6.30 5.42 -1.18
N TRP A 93 -7.11 5.05 -0.19
CA TRP A 93 -8.19 4.07 -0.36
C TRP A 93 -9.52 4.70 -0.83
N ARG A 94 -9.77 5.96 -0.47
CA ARG A 94 -10.89 6.76 -0.98
C ARG A 94 -10.69 7.15 -2.43
#